data_AF-A0A7V2LKK1-F1
#
_entry.id   AF-A0A7V2LKK1-F1
#
_cell.length_a   1.000
_cell.length_b   1.000
_cell.length_c   1.000
_cell.angle_alpha   90.00
_cell.angle_beta   90.00
_cell.angle_gamma   90.00
#
_symmetry.space_group_name_H-M   'P 1'
#
loop_
_entity.id
_entity.type
_entity.pdbx_description
1 polymer ?
#
loop_
_entity_poly.entity_id
_entity_poly.type
_entity_poly.pdbx_seq_one_letter_code
_entity_poly.pdbx_strand_id
1 'polypeptide(L)'
;MRQCVECHDTEKTHSWLPYKDAHMNTVACESCHIPKMYTAALEQSDWTVLTLDGKAAATHRGVEGQCGNPRDLMTGYNPILLPQERADGVIRLSPFNLITSWFWVHGDPERPVRLEDLKAVYLDGDQYQADVLAAFDANGDGQLDEVELRVDSDFKENLIKERLEALGLQNPRIKGEVQPYSISHNVVADGWATRDCVDCHSDDSRVSQPMSLGPYAPGGGTPSFAGNTGISFSGQIHTDATGALFYEPDVMQEDIYLPGHNSITIIDIIGWLAVLGTLLGIIAHGGYRLFQAARHPHKPHELEEVYMYTFYERLWHWTQAIVILLLIGTGIIIHRPDMFGWADFGLMVPIHNILAILLVINAVFAVFYHFASGEIKQYLPEPHGFFRRGI
;
A
#
# COMPACT_ATOMS: atom_id res chain seq x y z
N MET A 1 -10.65 17.55 -18.22
CA MET A 1 -11.08 16.17 -18.56
C MET A 1 -12.40 15.92 -17.84
N ARG A 2 -13.38 15.25 -18.43
CA ARG A 2 -14.66 14.94 -17.75
C ARG A 2 -14.42 13.99 -16.59
N GLN A 3 -15.08 14.20 -15.46
CA GLN A 3 -14.97 13.33 -14.29
C GLN A 3 -16.08 12.28 -14.25
N CYS A 4 -15.84 11.15 -13.58
CA CYS A 4 -16.85 10.09 -13.42
C CYS A 4 -18.15 10.61 -12.77
N VAL A 5 -18.02 11.50 -11.78
CA VAL A 5 -19.15 12.07 -11.01
C VAL A 5 -20.07 12.99 -11.82
N GLU A 6 -19.67 13.41 -13.02
CA GLU A 6 -20.55 14.17 -13.92
C GLU A 6 -21.69 13.31 -14.48
N CYS A 7 -21.48 11.99 -14.56
CA CYS A 7 -22.43 11.03 -15.13
C CYS A 7 -22.88 9.95 -14.13
N HIS A 8 -22.13 9.73 -13.05
CA HIS A 8 -22.36 8.65 -12.08
C HIS A 8 -22.69 9.19 -10.69
N ASP A 9 -23.69 8.57 -10.06
CA ASP A 9 -24.15 8.90 -8.71
C ASP A 9 -23.66 7.83 -7.71
N THR A 10 -22.71 8.21 -6.87
CA THR A 10 -22.10 7.33 -5.86
C THR A 10 -23.07 6.95 -4.74
N GLU A 11 -24.03 7.82 -4.41
CA GLU A 11 -24.96 7.60 -3.30
C GLU A 11 -25.92 6.45 -3.56
N LYS A 12 -26.33 6.26 -4.81
CA LYS A 12 -27.27 5.20 -5.22
C LYS A 12 -26.63 3.84 -5.46
N THR A 13 -25.33 3.80 -5.74
CA THR A 13 -24.66 2.60 -6.28
C THR A 13 -23.68 1.95 -5.31
N HIS A 14 -23.06 2.71 -4.41
CA HIS A 14 -21.99 2.23 -3.53
C HIS A 14 -22.47 1.92 -2.10
N SER A 15 -23.71 1.45 -1.92
CA SER A 15 -24.28 1.17 -0.58
C SER A 15 -23.52 0.12 0.23
N TRP A 16 -22.64 -0.66 -0.43
CA TRP A 16 -21.79 -1.66 0.18
C TRP A 16 -20.55 -1.07 0.87
N LEU A 17 -20.11 0.13 0.47
CA LEU A 17 -18.85 0.73 0.90
C LEU A 17 -19.08 1.55 2.18
N PRO A 18 -18.48 1.19 3.32
CA PRO A 18 -18.50 2.02 4.51
C PRO A 18 -17.74 3.33 4.28
N TYR A 19 -18.17 4.42 4.92
CA TYR A 19 -17.49 5.73 4.82
C TYR A 19 -17.21 6.19 3.38
N LYS A 20 -18.25 6.15 2.52
CA LYS A 20 -18.16 6.53 1.09
C LYS A 20 -17.44 7.85 0.87
N ASP A 21 -17.78 8.90 1.63
CA ASP A 21 -17.18 10.22 1.45
C ASP A 21 -15.67 10.23 1.71
N ALA A 22 -15.21 9.47 2.70
CA ALA A 22 -13.77 9.33 2.97
C ALA A 22 -13.06 8.68 1.78
N HIS A 23 -13.64 7.62 1.22
CA HIS A 23 -13.08 6.96 0.03
C HIS A 23 -13.08 7.89 -1.18
N MET A 24 -14.19 8.57 -1.48
CA MET A 24 -14.30 9.44 -2.65
C MET A 24 -13.43 10.70 -2.55
N ASN A 25 -13.01 11.08 -1.33
CA ASN A 25 -12.09 12.19 -1.10
C ASN A 25 -10.61 11.78 -1.20
N THR A 26 -10.29 10.50 -1.05
CA THR A 26 -8.89 10.01 -1.02
C THR A 26 -8.53 9.13 -2.21
N VAL A 27 -9.50 8.45 -2.81
CA VAL A 27 -9.30 7.44 -3.85
C VAL A 27 -10.09 7.84 -5.10
N ALA A 28 -9.41 7.91 -6.25
CA ALA A 28 -10.06 8.16 -7.52
C ALA A 28 -10.94 6.96 -7.93
N CYS A 29 -12.03 7.21 -8.65
CA CYS A 29 -12.93 6.14 -9.11
C CYS A 29 -12.15 5.06 -9.89
N GLU A 30 -11.20 5.50 -10.71
CA GLU A 30 -10.32 4.67 -11.53
C GLU A 30 -9.49 3.67 -10.70
N SER A 31 -9.14 3.98 -9.45
CA SER A 31 -8.33 3.10 -8.61
C SER A 31 -9.06 1.80 -8.23
N CYS A 32 -10.38 1.88 -8.01
CA CYS A 32 -11.23 0.71 -7.77
C CYS A 32 -11.74 0.08 -9.07
N HIS A 33 -11.98 0.91 -10.10
CA HIS A 33 -12.59 0.50 -11.37
C HIS A 33 -11.58 0.12 -12.46
N ILE A 34 -10.28 0.22 -12.20
CA ILE A 34 -9.20 -0.26 -13.07
C ILE A 34 -8.23 -1.07 -12.20
N PRO A 35 -8.69 -2.21 -11.64
CA PRO A 35 -7.86 -2.97 -10.69
C PRO A 35 -6.66 -3.64 -11.34
N LYS A 36 -6.82 -4.00 -12.61
CA LYS A 36 -5.79 -4.59 -13.46
C LYS A 36 -5.98 -4.16 -14.90
N MET A 37 -4.88 -3.88 -15.59
CA MET A 37 -4.86 -3.63 -17.03
C MET A 37 -4.62 -4.97 -17.74
N TYR A 38 -5.59 -5.44 -18.52
CA TYR A 38 -5.48 -6.69 -19.31
C TYR A 38 -4.80 -6.45 -20.67
N THR A 39 -3.79 -5.58 -20.69
CA THR A 39 -3.01 -5.23 -21.87
C THR A 39 -1.54 -5.10 -21.50
N ALA A 40 -0.67 -5.18 -22.51
CA ALA A 40 0.72 -4.80 -22.39
C ALA A 40 0.84 -3.28 -22.40
N ALA A 41 1.90 -2.77 -21.78
CA ALA A 41 2.27 -1.37 -21.81
C ALA A 41 3.79 -1.25 -21.90
N LEU A 42 4.27 -0.14 -22.45
CA LEU A 42 5.69 0.21 -22.39
C LEU A 42 6.09 0.33 -20.91
N GLU A 43 7.22 -0.28 -20.57
CA GLU A 43 7.82 -0.26 -19.23
C GLU A 43 9.10 0.56 -19.23
N GLN A 44 10.00 0.25 -20.17
CA GLN A 44 11.28 0.93 -20.32
C GLN A 44 11.54 1.25 -21.79
N SER A 45 12.03 2.45 -22.06
CA SER A 45 12.59 2.86 -23.35
C SER A 45 14.06 3.22 -23.16
N ASP A 46 14.96 2.43 -23.72
CA ASP A 46 16.39 2.60 -23.62
C ASP A 46 16.97 3.19 -24.92
N TRP A 47 17.17 4.51 -24.92
CA TRP A 47 17.88 5.28 -25.96
C TRP A 47 19.39 5.34 -25.72
N THR A 48 19.92 4.64 -24.70
CA THR A 48 21.38 4.50 -24.55
C THR A 48 21.96 3.56 -25.60
N VAL A 49 21.14 2.64 -26.10
CA VAL A 49 21.40 1.74 -27.22
C VAL A 49 20.46 2.03 -28.39
N LEU A 50 20.79 1.52 -29.57
CA LEU A 50 19.99 1.70 -30.78
C LEU A 50 19.83 0.36 -31.49
N THR A 51 18.61 0.02 -31.91
CA THR A 51 18.35 -1.11 -32.81
C THR A 51 18.79 -0.78 -34.24
N LEU A 52 18.93 -1.80 -35.10
CA LEU A 52 19.24 -1.61 -36.53
C LEU A 52 18.23 -0.70 -37.25
N ASP A 53 16.96 -0.70 -36.81
CA ASP A 53 15.91 0.20 -37.33
C ASP A 53 16.07 1.66 -36.87
N GLY A 54 17.07 1.96 -36.04
CA GLY A 54 17.30 3.29 -35.49
C GLY A 54 16.31 3.69 -34.40
N LYS A 55 15.80 2.73 -33.63
CA LYS A 55 14.87 2.94 -32.50
C LYS A 55 15.55 2.60 -31.17
N ALA A 56 15.02 3.10 -30.07
CA ALA A 56 15.38 2.63 -28.73
C ALA A 56 15.07 1.13 -28.56
N ALA A 57 15.86 0.46 -27.73
CA ALA A 57 15.44 -0.82 -27.17
C ALA A 57 14.24 -0.57 -26.23
N ALA A 58 13.22 -1.42 -26.30
CA ALA A 58 11.98 -1.21 -25.54
C ALA A 58 11.55 -2.49 -24.83
N THR A 59 11.28 -2.37 -23.54
CA THR A 59 10.70 -3.45 -22.74
C THR A 59 9.25 -3.14 -22.44
N HIS A 60 8.41 -4.17 -22.47
CA HIS A 60 6.98 -4.07 -22.21
C HIS A 60 6.61 -4.95 -21.01
N ARG A 61 5.75 -4.41 -20.14
CA ARG A 61 5.11 -5.16 -19.06
C ARG A 61 3.78 -5.74 -19.54
N GLY A 62 3.33 -6.82 -18.90
CA GLY A 62 2.00 -7.41 -19.14
C GLY A 62 1.89 -8.29 -20.38
N VAL A 63 3.02 -8.81 -20.88
CA VAL A 63 3.10 -9.82 -21.94
C VAL A 63 4.25 -10.79 -21.64
N GLU A 64 4.04 -12.08 -21.89
CA GLU A 64 5.10 -13.09 -21.92
C GLU A 64 5.57 -13.27 -23.36
N GLY A 65 6.70 -12.64 -23.69
CA GLY A 65 7.26 -12.63 -25.05
C GLY A 65 7.39 -11.21 -25.61
N GLN A 66 7.33 -11.10 -26.94
CA GLN A 66 7.51 -9.84 -27.67
C GLN A 66 6.15 -9.15 -27.87
N CYS A 67 6.05 -7.92 -27.36
CA CYS A 67 4.85 -7.11 -27.53
C CYS A 67 4.51 -6.92 -29.03
N GLY A 68 3.30 -7.29 -29.43
CA GLY A 68 2.81 -7.18 -30.80
C GLY A 68 2.77 -8.49 -31.59
N ASN A 69 3.36 -9.57 -31.06
CA ASN A 69 3.18 -10.90 -31.61
C ASN A 69 1.81 -11.48 -31.18
N PRO A 70 0.91 -11.82 -32.12
CA PRO A 70 -0.42 -12.34 -31.78
C PRO A 70 -0.43 -13.69 -31.04
N ARG A 71 0.72 -14.38 -30.97
CA ARG A 71 0.86 -15.67 -30.28
C ARG A 71 1.29 -15.55 -28.82
N ASP A 72 1.73 -14.37 -28.41
CA ASP A 72 2.31 -14.17 -27.08
C ASP A 72 1.23 -13.95 -26.03
N LEU A 73 1.46 -14.44 -24.82
CA LEU A 73 0.45 -14.45 -23.76
C LEU A 73 0.37 -13.07 -23.11
N MET A 74 -0.81 -12.46 -23.18
CA MET A 74 -1.10 -11.20 -22.49
C MET A 74 -1.44 -11.49 -21.02
N THR A 75 -0.54 -11.12 -20.12
CA THR A 75 -0.70 -11.32 -18.67
C THR A 75 -1.30 -10.08 -17.97
N GLY A 76 -1.16 -8.91 -18.58
CA GLY A 76 -1.57 -7.63 -18.02
C GLY A 76 -0.70 -7.18 -16.85
N TYR A 77 -1.00 -6.02 -16.27
CA TYR A 77 -0.26 -5.47 -15.13
C TYR A 77 -1.19 -4.73 -14.17
N ASN A 78 -0.77 -4.62 -12.91
CA ASN A 78 -1.47 -3.81 -11.92
C ASN A 78 -0.94 -2.37 -12.00
N PRO A 79 -1.81 -1.36 -12.18
CA PRO A 79 -1.42 0.03 -12.06
C PRO A 79 -0.88 0.35 -10.68
N ILE A 80 0.11 1.25 -10.61
CA ILE A 80 0.52 1.83 -9.33
C ILE A 80 -0.43 2.96 -8.96
N LEU A 81 -0.74 3.10 -7.68
CA LEU A 81 -1.56 4.19 -7.16
C LEU A 81 -0.65 5.32 -6.66
N LEU A 82 -0.78 6.50 -7.23
CA LEU A 82 -0.02 7.69 -6.82
C LEU A 82 -0.97 8.84 -6.44
N PRO A 83 -0.61 9.66 -5.44
CA PRO A 83 -1.33 10.89 -5.15
C PRO A 83 -1.24 11.85 -6.34
N GLN A 84 -2.41 12.24 -6.85
CA GLN A 84 -2.55 13.22 -7.92
C GLN A 84 -3.52 14.31 -7.51
N GLU A 85 -3.12 15.58 -7.67
CA GLU A 85 -4.07 16.69 -7.58
C GLU A 85 -5.03 16.65 -8.78
N ARG A 86 -6.32 16.46 -8.51
CA ARG A 86 -7.35 16.35 -9.53
C ARG A 86 -7.86 17.75 -9.92
N ALA A 87 -8.68 17.82 -10.97
CA ALA A 87 -9.18 19.09 -11.49
C ALA A 87 -10.07 19.89 -10.50
N ASP A 88 -10.54 19.25 -9.43
CA ASP A 88 -11.28 19.87 -8.31
C ASP A 88 -10.37 20.31 -7.16
N GLY A 89 -9.05 20.20 -7.31
CA GLY A 89 -8.05 20.58 -6.30
C GLY A 89 -7.87 19.55 -5.17
N VAL A 90 -8.55 18.41 -5.24
CA VAL A 90 -8.44 17.35 -4.22
C VAL A 90 -7.40 16.33 -4.67
N ILE A 91 -6.47 16.02 -3.78
CA ILE A 91 -5.46 14.97 -4.00
C ILE A 91 -6.12 13.61 -3.82
N ARG A 92 -6.02 12.75 -4.83
CA ARG A 92 -6.54 11.39 -4.78
C ARG A 92 -5.52 10.39 -5.30
N LEU A 93 -5.46 9.22 -4.66
CA LEU A 93 -4.77 8.05 -5.18
C LEU A 93 -5.39 7.66 -6.52
N SER A 94 -4.60 7.76 -7.58
CA SER A 94 -5.01 7.56 -8.98
C SER A 94 -4.08 6.54 -9.65
N PRO A 95 -4.57 5.74 -10.62
CA PRO A 95 -3.76 4.70 -11.25
C PRO A 95 -2.86 5.25 -12.36
N PHE A 96 -1.61 4.80 -12.36
CA PHE A 96 -0.59 5.15 -13.36
C PHE A 96 0.12 3.93 -13.92
N ASN A 97 0.62 4.08 -15.15
CA ASN A 97 1.74 3.31 -15.66
C ASN A 97 3.01 4.16 -15.56
N LEU A 98 4.06 3.64 -14.96
CA LEU A 98 5.36 4.30 -14.94
C LEU A 98 6.20 3.82 -16.13
N ILE A 99 6.72 4.76 -16.91
CA ILE A 99 7.62 4.50 -18.04
C ILE A 99 8.98 5.09 -17.71
N THR A 100 10.01 4.26 -17.72
CA THR A 100 11.40 4.71 -17.53
C THR A 100 12.05 4.92 -18.87
N SER A 101 12.57 6.12 -19.10
CA SER A 101 13.35 6.46 -20.30
C SER A 101 14.81 6.66 -19.93
N TRP A 102 15.69 5.91 -20.56
CA TRP A 102 17.14 6.07 -20.44
C TRP A 102 17.69 6.69 -21.71
N PHE A 103 18.57 7.68 -21.58
CA PHE A 103 19.15 8.39 -22.72
C PHE A 103 20.52 8.99 -22.38
N TRP A 104 21.33 9.20 -23.42
CA TRP A 104 22.57 9.95 -23.29
C TRP A 104 22.28 11.45 -23.24
N VAL A 105 22.96 12.13 -22.32
CA VAL A 105 23.03 13.59 -22.25
C VAL A 105 24.47 14.06 -22.31
N HIS A 106 24.68 15.28 -22.79
CA HIS A 106 26.01 15.87 -22.93
C HIS A 106 25.99 17.38 -22.63
N GLY A 107 27.17 17.93 -22.36
CA GLY A 107 27.41 19.37 -22.17
C GLY A 107 26.93 19.93 -20.83
N ASP A 108 27.12 21.26 -20.72
CA ASP A 108 26.61 22.13 -19.66
C ASP A 108 26.19 23.48 -20.32
N PRO A 109 24.89 23.81 -20.43
CA PRO A 109 23.75 23.08 -19.87
C PRO A 109 23.52 21.74 -20.54
N GLU A 110 22.99 20.79 -19.77
CA GLU A 110 22.68 19.44 -20.19
C GLU A 110 21.71 19.41 -21.39
N ARG A 111 22.03 18.61 -22.41
CA ARG A 111 21.17 18.37 -23.58
C ARG A 111 21.15 16.89 -23.95
N PRO A 112 19.99 16.34 -24.38
CA PRO A 112 19.94 15.00 -24.95
C PRO A 112 20.82 14.89 -26.20
N VAL A 113 21.53 13.77 -26.33
CA VAL A 113 22.25 13.43 -27.57
C VAL A 113 21.25 13.23 -28.70
N ARG A 114 21.57 13.74 -29.90
CA ARG A 114 20.67 13.67 -31.05
C ARG A 114 20.66 12.24 -31.62
N LEU A 115 19.53 11.85 -32.19
CA LEU A 115 19.39 10.55 -32.85
C LEU A 115 20.42 10.34 -33.97
N GLU A 116 20.80 11.39 -34.70
CA GLU A 116 21.83 11.31 -35.74
C GLU A 116 23.22 10.97 -35.19
N ASP A 117 23.57 11.50 -34.01
CA ASP A 117 24.83 11.21 -33.35
C ASP A 117 24.82 9.76 -32.82
N LEU A 118 23.70 9.30 -32.23
CA LEU A 118 23.55 7.90 -31.80
C LEU A 118 23.64 6.92 -32.97
N LYS A 119 23.02 7.24 -34.12
CA LYS A 119 23.15 6.44 -35.34
C LYS A 119 24.60 6.35 -35.81
N ALA A 120 25.35 7.44 -35.78
CA ALA A 120 26.77 7.44 -36.14
C ALA A 120 27.62 6.60 -35.18
N VAL A 121 27.25 6.53 -33.90
CA VAL A 121 27.95 5.72 -32.89
C VAL A 121 27.66 4.22 -33.03
N TYR A 122 26.41 3.85 -33.29
CA TYR A 122 25.96 2.45 -33.29
C TYR A 122 25.97 1.76 -34.66
N LEU A 123 25.65 2.50 -35.73
CA LEU A 123 25.35 1.89 -37.03
C LEU A 123 26.41 2.22 -38.09
N ASP A 124 26.64 1.27 -38.98
CA ASP A 124 27.37 1.40 -40.24
C ASP A 124 26.48 0.84 -41.37
N GLY A 125 25.69 1.72 -41.99
CA GLY A 125 24.64 1.33 -42.93
C GLY A 125 23.55 0.50 -42.25
N ASP A 126 23.38 -0.75 -42.70
CA ASP A 126 22.38 -1.70 -42.20
C ASP A 126 22.95 -2.66 -41.13
N GLN A 127 24.16 -2.40 -40.64
CA GLN A 127 24.86 -3.22 -39.64
C GLN A 127 25.28 -2.39 -38.43
N TYR A 128 25.62 -3.06 -37.33
CA TYR A 128 26.29 -2.43 -36.21
C TYR A 128 27.75 -2.14 -36.54
N GLN A 129 28.29 -1.08 -35.94
CA GLN A 129 29.73 -0.80 -35.94
C GLN A 129 30.49 -2.02 -35.39
N ALA A 130 31.61 -2.39 -36.01
CA ALA A 130 32.28 -3.67 -35.76
C ALA A 130 32.74 -3.86 -34.30
N ASP A 131 33.17 -2.78 -33.65
CA ASP A 131 33.57 -2.78 -32.23
C ASP A 131 32.37 -2.76 -31.28
N VAL A 132 31.26 -2.11 -31.65
CA VAL A 132 29.99 -2.19 -30.91
C VAL A 132 29.46 -3.62 -30.95
N LEU A 133 29.45 -4.25 -32.13
CA LEU A 133 29.08 -5.66 -32.26
C LEU A 133 29.99 -6.54 -31.40
N ALA A 134 31.32 -6.39 -31.52
CA ALA A 134 32.27 -7.19 -30.75
C ALA A 134 32.17 -6.99 -29.21
N ALA A 135 31.68 -5.83 -28.75
CA ALA A 135 31.53 -5.54 -27.32
C ALA A 135 30.18 -6.02 -26.75
N PHE A 136 29.15 -6.12 -27.58
CA PHE A 136 27.79 -6.44 -27.14
C PHE A 136 27.40 -7.90 -27.45
N ASP A 137 27.96 -8.51 -28.51
CA ASP A 137 27.72 -9.90 -28.94
C ASP A 137 28.44 -10.87 -28.00
N ALA A 138 27.75 -11.25 -26.92
CA ALA A 138 28.31 -12.09 -25.87
C ALA A 138 28.35 -13.56 -26.32
N ASN A 139 27.43 -13.96 -27.18
CA ASN A 139 27.30 -15.34 -27.64
C ASN A 139 28.12 -15.64 -28.92
N GLY A 140 28.58 -14.61 -29.63
CA GLY A 140 29.42 -14.68 -30.82
C GLY A 140 28.67 -15.09 -32.10
N ASP A 141 27.36 -14.91 -32.18
CA ASP A 141 26.53 -15.30 -33.33
C ASP A 141 26.43 -14.20 -34.42
N GLY A 142 27.01 -13.03 -34.16
CA GLY A 142 27.02 -11.89 -35.07
C GLY A 142 25.71 -11.09 -35.10
N GLN A 143 24.80 -11.33 -34.18
CA GLN A 143 23.57 -10.56 -33.96
C GLN A 143 23.55 -10.03 -32.52
N LEU A 144 22.74 -9.00 -32.26
CA LEU A 144 22.53 -8.50 -30.90
C LEU A 144 21.07 -8.72 -30.53
N ASP A 145 20.84 -9.63 -29.59
CA ASP A 145 19.52 -9.87 -29.03
C ASP A 145 19.13 -8.84 -27.95
N GLU A 146 17.93 -8.98 -27.38
CA GLU A 146 17.41 -8.05 -26.36
C GLU A 146 18.19 -8.08 -25.04
N VAL A 147 18.97 -9.13 -24.76
CA VAL A 147 19.81 -9.26 -23.57
C VAL A 147 21.19 -8.66 -23.82
N GLU A 148 21.72 -8.84 -25.02
CA GLU A 148 23.02 -8.32 -25.45
C GLU A 148 23.02 -6.81 -25.70
N LEU A 149 21.97 -6.30 -26.34
CA LEU A 149 21.79 -4.88 -26.68
C LEU A 149 21.41 -4.03 -25.46
N ARG A 150 22.34 -3.93 -24.50
CA ARG A 150 22.19 -3.18 -23.23
C ARG A 150 23.53 -2.60 -22.79
N VAL A 151 23.52 -1.40 -22.20
CA VAL A 151 24.70 -0.84 -21.51
C VAL A 151 24.71 -1.30 -20.05
N ASP A 152 25.17 -2.52 -19.81
CA ASP A 152 25.12 -3.22 -18.52
C ASP A 152 26.49 -3.42 -17.85
N SER A 153 27.54 -2.80 -18.41
CA SER A 153 28.89 -2.85 -17.86
C SER A 153 29.67 -1.57 -18.14
N ASP A 154 30.63 -1.26 -17.27
CA ASP A 154 31.53 -0.12 -17.44
C ASP A 154 32.27 -0.16 -18.79
N PHE A 155 32.56 -1.36 -19.31
CA PHE A 155 33.20 -1.52 -20.61
C PHE A 155 32.32 -1.02 -21.75
N LYS A 156 31.06 -1.46 -21.80
CA LYS A 156 30.09 -1.01 -22.81
C LYS A 156 29.80 0.49 -22.68
N GLU A 157 29.66 0.99 -21.44
CA GLU A 157 29.42 2.42 -21.22
C GLU A 157 30.57 3.28 -21.72
N ASN A 158 31.82 2.92 -21.36
CA ASN A 158 33.00 3.68 -21.78
C ASN A 158 33.21 3.64 -23.29
N LEU A 159 32.97 2.50 -23.95
CA LEU A 159 33.05 2.39 -25.42
C LEU A 159 32.14 3.42 -26.12
N ILE A 160 30.88 3.48 -25.70
CA ILE A 160 29.88 4.37 -26.32
C ILE A 160 30.18 5.82 -25.96
N LYS A 161 30.60 6.09 -24.72
CA LYS A 161 31.03 7.41 -24.27
C LYS A 161 32.20 7.95 -25.10
N GLU A 162 33.26 7.16 -25.28
CA GLU A 162 34.43 7.54 -26.08
C GLU A 162 34.05 7.85 -27.54
N ARG A 163 33.12 7.07 -28.12
CA ARG A 163 32.59 7.32 -29.47
C ARG A 163 31.79 8.61 -29.55
N LEU A 164 30.95 8.92 -28.55
CA LEU A 164 30.24 10.19 -28.47
C LEU A 164 31.21 11.38 -28.31
N GLU A 165 32.26 11.23 -27.50
CA GLU A 165 33.32 12.25 -27.35
C GLU A 165 34.08 12.48 -28.66
N ALA A 166 34.34 11.43 -29.44
CA ALA A 166 34.96 11.53 -30.77
C ALA A 166 34.11 12.32 -31.78
N LEU A 167 32.78 12.37 -31.60
CA LEU A 167 31.87 13.23 -32.37
C LEU A 167 31.85 14.69 -31.87
N GLY A 168 32.62 15.02 -30.83
CA GLY A 168 32.70 16.35 -30.24
C GLY A 168 31.68 16.63 -29.13
N LEU A 169 30.96 15.60 -28.65
CA LEU A 169 30.01 15.74 -27.54
C LEU A 169 30.78 15.80 -26.22
N GLN A 170 30.61 16.89 -25.47
CA GLN A 170 31.33 17.09 -24.21
C GLN A 170 30.65 16.36 -23.05
N ASN A 171 31.42 15.66 -22.22
CA ASN A 171 30.94 14.97 -21.02
C ASN A 171 29.64 14.13 -21.23
N PRO A 172 29.63 13.15 -22.16
CA PRO A 172 28.49 12.26 -22.33
C PRO A 172 28.28 11.40 -21.08
N ARG A 173 27.04 11.27 -20.65
CA ARG A 173 26.62 10.45 -19.50
C ARG A 173 25.21 9.94 -19.70
N ILE A 174 24.89 8.82 -19.07
CA ILE A 174 23.54 8.26 -19.08
C ILE A 174 22.67 8.97 -18.05
N LYS A 175 21.42 9.25 -18.42
CA LYS A 175 20.39 9.76 -17.52
C LYS A 175 19.11 8.94 -17.68
N GLY A 176 18.49 8.62 -16.55
CA GLY A 176 17.18 7.97 -16.49
C GLY A 176 16.10 8.93 -16.00
N GLU A 177 14.94 8.90 -16.64
CA GLU A 177 13.76 9.65 -16.22
C GLU A 177 12.53 8.74 -16.14
N VAL A 178 11.83 8.75 -15.01
CA VAL A 178 10.55 8.05 -14.82
C VAL A 178 9.39 9.01 -15.06
N GLN A 179 8.53 8.67 -16.01
CA GLN A 179 7.36 9.45 -16.37
C GLN A 179 6.07 8.72 -15.99
N PRO A 180 5.15 9.39 -15.27
CA PRO A 180 3.84 8.83 -14.95
C PRO A 180 2.84 9.05 -16.09
N TYR A 181 2.19 7.98 -16.54
CA TYR A 181 1.11 8.02 -17.52
C TYR A 181 -0.20 7.63 -16.86
N SER A 182 -1.12 8.59 -16.74
CA SER A 182 -2.42 8.39 -16.08
C SER A 182 -3.27 7.37 -16.83
N ILE A 183 -3.92 6.48 -16.08
CA ILE A 183 -4.83 5.47 -16.66
C ILE A 183 -6.27 5.89 -16.37
N SER A 184 -7.04 6.14 -17.43
CA SER A 184 -8.45 6.58 -17.34
C SER A 184 -9.39 5.79 -18.26
N HIS A 185 -8.92 4.67 -18.81
CA HIS A 185 -9.66 3.80 -19.73
C HIS A 185 -9.55 2.35 -19.27
N ASN A 186 -10.36 1.45 -19.86
CA ASN A 186 -10.55 0.07 -19.38
C ASN A 186 -11.24 -0.02 -18.02
N VAL A 187 -12.13 0.95 -17.75
CA VAL A 187 -13.03 0.92 -16.59
C VAL A 187 -13.89 -0.34 -16.65
N VAL A 188 -13.78 -1.18 -15.63
CA VAL A 188 -14.51 -2.43 -15.54
C VAL A 188 -15.88 -2.24 -14.91
N ALA A 189 -16.81 -3.13 -15.26
CA ALA A 189 -18.14 -3.18 -14.68
C ALA A 189 -18.11 -3.65 -13.21
N ASP A 190 -19.21 -3.44 -12.48
CA ASP A 190 -19.34 -3.67 -11.03
C ASP A 190 -18.75 -5.00 -10.51
N GLY A 191 -19.01 -6.12 -11.20
CA GLY A 191 -18.53 -7.44 -10.77
C GLY A 191 -17.01 -7.65 -10.85
N TRP A 192 -16.28 -6.72 -11.46
CA TRP A 192 -14.83 -6.79 -11.64
C TRP A 192 -14.10 -5.65 -10.93
N ALA A 193 -14.81 -4.66 -10.40
CA ALA A 193 -14.21 -3.58 -9.63
C ALA A 193 -13.71 -4.12 -8.28
N THR A 194 -12.66 -3.52 -7.72
CA THR A 194 -12.21 -3.86 -6.37
C THR A 194 -13.32 -3.56 -5.36
N ARG A 195 -13.80 -4.60 -4.70
CA ARG A 195 -14.79 -4.55 -3.61
C ARG A 195 -14.31 -5.22 -2.34
N ASP A 196 -13.21 -5.97 -2.42
CA ASP A 196 -12.57 -6.52 -1.24
C ASP A 196 -11.76 -5.41 -0.56
N CYS A 197 -12.06 -5.18 0.72
CA CYS A 197 -11.40 -4.11 1.47
C CYS A 197 -9.93 -4.46 1.71
N VAL A 198 -9.58 -5.74 1.80
CA VAL A 198 -8.20 -6.17 2.09
C VAL A 198 -7.24 -5.88 0.93
N ASP A 199 -7.75 -5.72 -0.30
CA ASP A 199 -6.97 -5.29 -1.46
C ASP A 199 -6.28 -3.94 -1.21
N CYS A 200 -6.85 -3.08 -0.37
CA CYS A 200 -6.29 -1.77 -0.01
C CYS A 200 -5.83 -1.72 1.45
N HIS A 201 -6.52 -2.39 2.37
CA HIS A 201 -6.30 -2.23 3.81
C HIS A 201 -5.33 -3.26 4.42
N SER A 202 -4.74 -4.17 3.66
CA SER A 202 -3.74 -5.11 4.16
C SER A 202 -2.31 -4.56 4.07
N ASP A 203 -1.35 -5.24 4.71
CA ASP A 203 0.08 -4.91 4.59
C ASP A 203 0.54 -5.02 3.11
N ASP A 204 0.16 -6.09 2.43
CA ASP A 204 0.45 -6.36 1.01
C ASP A 204 -0.61 -5.77 0.06
N SER A 205 -1.01 -4.52 0.32
CA SER A 205 -2.08 -3.87 -0.45
C SER A 205 -1.63 -3.30 -1.79
N ARG A 206 -2.62 -3.03 -2.65
CA ARG A 206 -2.47 -2.28 -3.90
C ARG A 206 -1.96 -0.84 -3.71
N VAL A 207 -2.08 -0.30 -2.49
CA VAL A 207 -1.69 1.07 -2.16
C VAL A 207 -0.17 1.19 -1.97
N SER A 208 0.46 0.12 -1.48
CA SER A 208 1.92 -0.01 -1.29
C SER A 208 2.59 -0.90 -2.35
N GLN A 209 1.83 -1.44 -3.32
CA GLN A 209 2.36 -2.41 -4.29
C GLN A 209 3.53 -1.80 -5.09
N PRO A 210 4.71 -2.45 -5.10
CA PRO A 210 5.84 -1.98 -5.92
C PRO A 210 5.56 -2.17 -7.41
N MET A 211 6.10 -1.27 -8.22
CA MET A 211 6.02 -1.34 -9.67
C MET A 211 7.42 -1.43 -10.27
N SER A 212 7.63 -2.42 -11.14
CA SER A 212 8.86 -2.51 -11.93
C SER A 212 9.04 -1.26 -12.79
N LEU A 213 10.24 -0.70 -12.81
CA LEU A 213 10.67 0.42 -13.64
C LEU A 213 11.48 -0.06 -14.87
N GLY A 214 11.89 -1.32 -14.87
CA GLY A 214 12.59 -1.95 -15.98
C GLY A 214 13.47 -3.11 -15.53
N PRO A 215 13.82 -4.03 -16.45
CA PRO A 215 14.59 -5.23 -16.12
C PRO A 215 16.08 -4.97 -15.85
N TYR A 216 16.59 -3.77 -16.14
CA TYR A 216 17.97 -3.36 -15.90
C TYR A 216 18.09 -1.84 -15.86
N ALA A 217 19.19 -1.34 -15.28
CA ALA A 217 19.56 0.06 -15.27
C ALA A 217 20.79 0.31 -16.17
N PRO A 218 20.65 0.95 -17.34
CA PRO A 218 21.79 1.39 -18.14
C PRO A 218 22.81 2.19 -17.32
N GLY A 219 24.07 1.74 -17.34
CA GLY A 219 25.16 2.36 -16.56
C GLY A 219 25.01 2.27 -15.03
N GLY A 220 24.10 1.43 -14.53
CA GLY A 220 23.90 1.22 -13.08
C GLY A 220 23.33 2.43 -12.31
N GLY A 221 22.84 3.46 -13.01
CA GLY A 221 22.30 4.67 -12.39
C GLY A 221 20.91 4.48 -11.77
N THR A 222 20.49 5.43 -10.93
CA THR A 222 19.09 5.53 -10.45
C THR A 222 18.37 6.63 -11.25
N PRO A 223 17.21 6.34 -11.87
CA PRO A 223 16.48 7.35 -12.64
C PRO A 223 15.83 8.37 -11.70
N SER A 224 15.62 9.58 -12.21
CA SER A 224 14.88 10.65 -11.51
C SER A 224 13.43 10.72 -12.00
N PHE A 225 12.50 11.20 -11.18
CA PHE A 225 11.14 11.44 -11.64
C PHE A 225 11.03 12.70 -12.49
N ALA A 226 10.20 12.65 -13.53
CA ALA A 226 9.88 13.84 -14.33
C ALA A 226 9.23 14.92 -13.45
N GLY A 227 9.75 16.15 -13.55
CA GLY A 227 9.23 17.29 -12.80
C GLY A 227 7.91 17.86 -13.36
N ASN A 228 7.23 18.69 -12.55
CA ASN A 228 6.01 19.43 -12.92
C ASN A 228 4.82 18.56 -13.39
N THR A 229 4.68 17.36 -12.84
CA THR A 229 3.61 16.42 -13.22
C THR A 229 2.33 16.56 -12.38
N GLY A 230 2.34 17.34 -11.30
CA GLY A 230 1.22 17.42 -10.35
C GLY A 230 0.97 16.12 -9.58
N ILE A 231 1.99 15.25 -9.55
CA ILE A 231 1.98 13.93 -8.92
C ILE A 231 3.06 13.93 -7.85
N SER A 232 2.73 13.42 -6.68
CA SER A 232 3.72 13.23 -5.62
C SER A 232 4.34 11.84 -5.68
N PHE A 233 5.65 11.78 -5.53
CA PHE A 233 6.44 10.56 -5.50
C PHE A 233 7.10 10.43 -4.14
N SER A 234 6.38 9.86 -3.18
CA SER A 234 6.81 9.72 -1.79
C SER A 234 7.56 8.42 -1.48
N GLY A 235 7.82 7.59 -2.48
CA GLY A 235 8.44 6.27 -2.34
C GLY A 235 9.95 6.23 -2.55
N GLN A 236 10.48 5.01 -2.67
CA GLN A 236 11.89 4.75 -2.96
C GLN A 236 12.06 3.92 -4.23
N ILE A 237 13.13 4.20 -4.96
CA ILE A 237 13.59 3.34 -6.05
C ILE A 237 14.68 2.43 -5.50
N HIS A 238 14.53 1.13 -5.71
CA HIS A 238 15.55 0.14 -5.36
C HIS A 238 15.87 -0.74 -6.57
N THR A 239 17.09 -1.29 -6.55
CA THR A 239 17.55 -2.28 -7.53
C THR A 239 17.59 -3.64 -6.85
N ASP A 240 17.05 -4.65 -7.51
CA ASP A 240 17.09 -6.03 -7.00
C ASP A 240 18.41 -6.74 -7.32
N ALA A 241 18.55 -8.00 -6.91
CA ALA A 241 19.75 -8.80 -7.15
C ALA A 241 19.98 -9.15 -8.64
N THR A 242 18.96 -9.00 -9.50
CA THR A 242 19.05 -9.24 -10.94
C THR A 242 19.45 -7.98 -11.72
N GLY A 243 19.45 -6.82 -11.06
CA GLY A 243 19.68 -5.52 -11.68
C GLY A 243 18.40 -4.81 -12.11
N ALA A 244 17.23 -5.42 -11.90
CA ALA A 244 15.94 -4.82 -12.21
C ALA A 244 15.61 -3.70 -11.21
N LEU A 245 14.96 -2.65 -11.72
CA LEU A 245 14.58 -1.48 -10.95
C LEU A 245 13.12 -1.56 -10.54
N PHE A 246 12.82 -1.20 -9.30
CA PHE A 246 11.46 -1.11 -8.78
C PHE A 246 11.26 0.22 -8.06
N TYR A 247 10.05 0.75 -8.18
CA TYR A 247 9.58 1.85 -7.34
C TYR A 247 8.57 1.32 -6.33
N GLU A 248 8.83 1.59 -5.06
CA GLU A 248 8.00 1.20 -3.93
C GLU A 248 7.36 2.46 -3.33
N PRO A 249 6.03 2.66 -3.48
CA PRO A 249 5.35 3.85 -2.97
C PRO A 249 5.24 3.81 -1.44
N ASP A 250 5.42 4.96 -0.80
CA ASP A 250 5.15 5.15 0.63
C ASP A 250 4.02 6.17 0.80
N VAL A 251 2.80 5.68 0.98
CA VAL A 251 1.61 6.53 1.12
C VAL A 251 1.53 7.24 2.48
N MET A 252 2.34 6.86 3.47
CA MET A 252 2.33 7.51 4.78
C MET A 252 2.98 8.89 4.74
N GLN A 253 3.96 9.08 3.87
CA GLN A 253 4.58 10.38 3.63
C GLN A 253 3.62 11.40 3.00
N GLU A 254 2.44 10.97 2.54
CA GLU A 254 1.43 11.81 1.88
C GLU A 254 0.23 12.11 2.80
N ASP A 255 0.41 11.98 4.12
CA ASP A 255 -0.63 12.18 5.15
C ASP A 255 -1.87 11.26 4.99
N ILE A 256 -1.77 10.18 4.21
CA ILE A 256 -2.85 9.19 4.03
C ILE A 256 -2.64 8.06 5.03
N TYR A 257 -3.26 8.15 6.20
CA TYR A 257 -3.31 7.04 7.16
C TYR A 257 -4.39 6.03 6.77
N LEU A 258 -3.98 4.81 6.45
CA LEU A 258 -4.85 3.71 6.06
C LEU A 258 -4.93 2.65 7.17
N PRO A 259 -6.06 2.54 7.88
CA PRO A 259 -6.24 1.51 8.91
C PRO A 259 -6.03 0.11 8.35
N GLY A 260 -5.35 -0.76 9.09
CA GLY A 260 -5.02 -2.13 8.67
C GLY A 260 -3.70 -2.25 7.92
N HIS A 261 -3.34 -1.24 7.11
CA HIS A 261 -2.06 -1.17 6.37
C HIS A 261 -1.00 -0.39 7.15
N ASN A 262 -1.39 0.73 7.76
CA ASN A 262 -0.49 1.56 8.54
C ASN A 262 -0.62 1.31 10.03
N SER A 263 0.51 1.08 10.69
CA SER A 263 0.59 0.89 12.13
C SER A 263 1.80 1.60 12.73
N ILE A 264 1.69 1.93 14.01
CA ILE A 264 2.81 2.48 14.78
C ILE A 264 3.23 1.40 15.76
N THR A 265 4.39 0.80 15.54
CA THR A 265 4.85 -0.40 16.27
C THR A 265 4.79 -0.25 17.79
N ILE A 266 5.10 0.93 18.33
CA ILE A 266 5.04 1.18 19.78
C ILE A 266 3.59 1.13 20.29
N ILE A 267 2.65 1.71 19.55
CA ILE A 267 1.23 1.67 19.90
C ILE A 267 0.72 0.22 19.85
N ASP A 268 1.13 -0.53 18.83
CA ASP A 268 0.78 -1.95 18.70
C ASP A 268 1.30 -2.78 19.86
N ILE A 269 2.57 -2.58 20.28
CA ILE A 269 3.14 -3.26 21.44
C ILE A 269 2.34 -2.93 22.70
N ILE A 270 2.04 -1.66 22.94
CA ILE A 270 1.25 -1.24 24.11
C ILE A 270 -0.15 -1.87 24.06
N GLY A 271 -0.80 -1.87 22.90
CA GLY A 271 -2.11 -2.48 22.69
C GLY A 271 -2.10 -3.97 22.99
N TRP A 272 -1.14 -4.73 22.44
CA TRP A 272 -1.00 -6.16 22.70
C TRP A 272 -0.71 -6.46 24.17
N LEU A 273 0.17 -5.68 24.82
CA LEU A 273 0.44 -5.82 26.24
C LEU A 273 -0.82 -5.55 27.09
N ALA A 274 -1.63 -4.55 26.73
CA ALA A 274 -2.88 -4.27 27.43
C ALA A 274 -3.89 -5.42 27.28
N VAL A 275 -4.06 -5.97 26.08
CA VAL A 275 -4.97 -7.10 25.81
C VAL A 275 -4.50 -8.35 26.57
N LEU A 276 -3.23 -8.75 26.39
CA LEU A 276 -2.67 -9.93 27.03
C LEU A 276 -2.62 -9.79 28.56
N GLY A 277 -2.25 -8.61 29.06
CA GLY A 277 -2.23 -8.30 30.48
C GLY A 277 -3.62 -8.39 31.11
N THR A 278 -4.65 -7.88 30.43
CA THR A 278 -6.04 -7.98 30.89
C THR A 278 -6.52 -9.43 30.92
N LEU A 279 -6.27 -10.19 29.86
CA LEU A 279 -6.62 -11.62 29.80
C LEU A 279 -5.91 -12.42 30.89
N LEU A 280 -4.61 -12.17 31.10
CA LEU A 280 -3.84 -12.80 32.18
C LEU A 280 -4.42 -12.45 33.56
N GLY A 281 -4.79 -11.18 33.78
CA GLY A 281 -5.43 -10.72 35.01
C GLY A 281 -6.75 -11.45 35.29
N ILE A 282 -7.60 -11.61 34.27
CA ILE A 282 -8.87 -12.35 34.37
C ILE A 282 -8.62 -13.82 34.69
N ILE A 283 -7.70 -14.48 33.97
CA ILE A 283 -7.37 -15.89 34.17
C ILE A 283 -6.75 -16.12 35.55
N ALA A 284 -5.82 -15.28 35.96
CA ALA A 284 -5.18 -15.36 37.28
C ALA A 284 -6.21 -15.15 38.40
N HIS A 285 -7.09 -14.14 38.27
CA HIS A 285 -8.14 -13.89 39.24
C HIS A 285 -9.13 -15.06 39.34
N GLY A 286 -9.67 -15.52 38.21
CA GLY A 286 -10.63 -16.63 38.16
C GLY A 286 -10.00 -17.95 38.61
N GLY A 287 -8.79 -18.25 38.13
CA GLY A 287 -8.02 -19.44 38.51
C GLY A 287 -7.67 -19.46 39.99
N TYR A 288 -7.27 -18.32 40.56
CA TYR A 288 -7.00 -18.20 41.99
C TYR A 288 -8.26 -18.43 42.84
N ARG A 289 -9.43 -17.95 42.39
CA ARG A 289 -10.71 -18.24 43.06
C ARG A 289 -11.01 -19.75 43.06
N LEU A 290 -10.87 -20.42 41.92
CA LEU A 290 -11.09 -21.87 41.82
C LEU A 290 -10.10 -22.66 42.68
N PHE A 291 -8.82 -22.27 42.66
CA PHE A 291 -7.77 -22.89 43.46
C PHE A 291 -7.98 -22.73 44.97
N GLN A 292 -8.34 -21.53 45.42
CA GLN A 292 -8.66 -21.30 46.84
C GLN A 292 -9.89 -22.08 47.27
N ALA A 293 -10.96 -22.10 46.47
CA ALA A 293 -12.17 -22.87 46.74
C ALA A 293 -11.86 -24.38 46.86
N ALA A 294 -10.95 -24.90 46.02
CA ALA A 294 -10.51 -26.29 46.09
C ALA A 294 -9.65 -26.58 47.34
N ARG A 295 -8.78 -25.65 47.77
CA ARG A 295 -7.90 -25.83 48.93
C ARG A 295 -8.56 -25.60 50.28
N HIS A 296 -9.58 -24.75 50.33
CA HIS A 296 -10.26 -24.35 51.57
C HIS A 296 -11.75 -24.64 51.44
N PRO A 297 -12.18 -25.92 51.58
CA PRO A 297 -13.59 -26.25 51.59
C PRO A 297 -14.29 -25.42 52.68
N HIS A 298 -15.35 -24.74 52.29
CA HIS A 298 -16.08 -23.84 53.19
C HIS A 298 -16.48 -24.59 54.46
N LYS A 299 -16.04 -24.08 55.61
CA LYS A 299 -16.58 -24.52 56.89
C LYS A 299 -18.05 -24.10 56.94
N PRO A 300 -18.97 -24.96 57.41
CA PRO A 300 -20.37 -24.59 57.53
C PRO A 300 -20.49 -23.47 58.56
N HIS A 301 -20.73 -22.26 58.07
CA HIS A 301 -21.17 -21.12 58.84
C HIS A 301 -22.67 -20.96 58.60
N GLU A 302 -23.41 -20.43 59.58
CA GLU A 302 -24.74 -19.91 59.33
C GLU A 302 -24.60 -18.74 58.35
N LEU A 303 -25.01 -18.98 57.10
CA LEU A 303 -24.93 -17.98 56.03
C LEU A 303 -26.23 -17.19 56.02
N GLU A 304 -26.13 -15.88 56.06
CA GLU A 304 -27.24 -14.98 55.77
C GLU A 304 -27.17 -14.59 54.29
N GLU A 305 -28.27 -14.77 53.55
CA GLU A 305 -28.36 -14.36 52.16
C GLU A 305 -28.48 -12.84 52.07
N VAL A 306 -27.35 -12.16 51.85
CA VAL A 306 -27.31 -10.73 51.59
C VAL A 306 -27.31 -10.50 50.08
N TYR A 307 -28.34 -9.80 49.60
CA TYR A 307 -28.49 -9.48 48.19
C TYR A 307 -27.54 -8.34 47.78
N MET A 308 -26.36 -8.71 47.29
CA MET A 308 -25.26 -7.78 46.97
C MET A 308 -25.49 -6.97 45.68
N TYR A 309 -26.08 -7.58 44.65
CA TYR A 309 -26.31 -6.93 43.35
C TYR A 309 -27.72 -7.22 42.85
N THR A 310 -28.34 -6.19 42.30
CA THR A 310 -29.61 -6.27 41.60
C THR A 310 -29.51 -7.02 40.28
N PHE A 311 -30.65 -7.48 39.80
CA PHE A 311 -30.75 -8.08 38.47
C PHE A 311 -30.26 -7.11 37.38
N TYR A 312 -30.61 -5.82 37.48
CA TYR A 312 -30.18 -4.79 36.54
C TYR A 312 -28.66 -4.64 36.51
N GLU A 313 -28.00 -4.50 37.67
CA GLU A 313 -26.55 -4.31 37.74
C GLU A 313 -25.78 -5.49 37.13
N ARG A 314 -26.26 -6.72 37.35
CA ARG A 314 -25.69 -7.91 36.70
C ARG A 314 -25.88 -7.87 35.19
N LEU A 315 -27.09 -7.57 34.72
CA LEU A 315 -27.38 -7.50 33.29
C LEU A 315 -26.51 -6.45 32.60
N TRP A 316 -26.48 -5.23 33.15
CA TRP A 316 -25.65 -4.14 32.65
C TRP A 316 -24.16 -4.53 32.57
N HIS A 317 -23.62 -5.11 33.64
CA HIS A 317 -22.21 -5.49 33.70
C HIS A 317 -21.87 -6.56 32.67
N TRP A 318 -22.68 -7.61 32.55
CA TRP A 318 -22.45 -8.68 31.58
C TRP A 318 -22.62 -8.21 30.14
N THR A 319 -23.62 -7.35 29.86
CA THR A 319 -23.76 -6.71 28.56
C THR A 319 -22.51 -5.88 28.23
N GLN A 320 -22.01 -5.08 29.17
CA GLN A 320 -20.79 -4.29 29.00
C GLN A 320 -19.57 -5.18 28.73
N ALA A 321 -19.38 -6.24 29.53
CA ALA A 321 -18.25 -7.15 29.37
C ALA A 321 -18.27 -7.84 27.99
N ILE A 322 -19.42 -8.35 27.55
CA ILE A 322 -19.57 -9.00 26.24
C ILE A 322 -19.28 -8.00 25.12
N VAL A 323 -19.85 -6.79 25.17
CA VAL A 323 -19.64 -5.76 24.14
C VAL A 323 -18.17 -5.36 24.06
N ILE A 324 -17.47 -5.19 25.19
CA ILE A 324 -16.04 -4.88 25.21
C ILE A 324 -15.21 -6.01 24.57
N LEU A 325 -15.51 -7.27 24.90
CA LEU A 325 -14.80 -8.41 24.30
C LEU A 325 -15.01 -8.48 22.78
N LEU A 326 -16.23 -8.20 22.31
CA LEU A 326 -16.53 -8.13 20.88
C LEU A 326 -15.85 -6.93 20.21
N LEU A 327 -15.76 -5.78 20.87
CA LEU A 327 -15.00 -4.61 20.38
C LEU A 327 -13.51 -4.91 20.23
N ILE A 328 -12.91 -5.58 21.21
CA ILE A 328 -11.51 -6.02 21.13
C ILE A 328 -11.33 -6.97 19.94
N GLY A 329 -12.20 -7.97 19.81
CA GLY A 329 -12.12 -8.95 18.71
C GLY A 329 -12.26 -8.30 17.33
N THR A 330 -13.29 -7.48 17.14
CA THR A 330 -13.51 -6.76 15.87
C THR A 330 -12.41 -5.73 15.59
N GLY A 331 -11.91 -5.03 16.61
CA GLY A 331 -10.82 -4.07 16.48
C GLY A 331 -9.50 -4.72 16.05
N ILE A 332 -9.17 -5.90 16.60
CA ILE A 332 -7.99 -6.67 16.19
C ILE A 332 -8.10 -7.11 14.72
N ILE A 333 -9.28 -7.57 14.29
CA ILE A 333 -9.51 -7.98 12.89
C ILE A 333 -9.35 -6.78 11.94
N ILE A 334 -9.86 -5.61 12.29
CA ILE A 334 -9.72 -4.39 11.48
C ILE A 334 -8.26 -3.90 11.45
N HIS A 335 -7.53 -4.04 12.57
CA HIS A 335 -6.12 -3.61 12.65
C HIS A 335 -5.17 -4.54 11.90
N ARG A 336 -5.50 -5.84 11.78
CA ARG A 336 -4.68 -6.87 11.13
C ARG A 336 -5.51 -7.78 10.23
N PRO A 337 -6.07 -7.27 9.13
CA PRO A 337 -6.93 -8.07 8.24
C PRO A 337 -6.22 -9.28 7.63
N ASP A 338 -4.91 -9.17 7.41
CA ASP A 338 -4.01 -10.22 6.92
C ASP A 338 -4.06 -11.50 7.77
N MET A 339 -4.17 -11.35 9.10
CA MET A 339 -4.18 -12.47 10.03
C MET A 339 -5.53 -13.20 10.11
N PHE A 340 -6.61 -12.57 9.63
CA PHE A 340 -7.99 -13.05 9.81
C PHE A 340 -8.74 -13.16 8.48
N GLY A 341 -8.15 -13.80 7.47
CA GLY A 341 -8.78 -13.97 6.15
C GLY A 341 -10.12 -14.74 6.11
N TRP A 342 -10.59 -15.29 7.24
CA TRP A 342 -11.93 -15.86 7.38
C TRP A 342 -12.99 -14.83 7.78
N ALA A 343 -12.59 -13.63 8.18
CA ALA A 343 -13.46 -12.55 8.62
C ALA A 343 -13.57 -11.46 7.54
N ASP A 344 -14.80 -11.07 7.21
CA ASP A 344 -15.07 -10.02 6.24
C ASP A 344 -14.79 -8.64 6.85
N PHE A 345 -13.77 -7.94 6.35
CA PHE A 345 -13.38 -6.62 6.84
C PHE A 345 -14.51 -5.60 6.73
N GLY A 346 -15.22 -5.60 5.59
CA GLY A 346 -16.33 -4.68 5.30
C GLY A 346 -17.50 -4.83 6.28
N LEU A 347 -17.69 -6.02 6.84
CA LEU A 347 -18.67 -6.34 7.88
C LEU A 347 -18.13 -6.04 9.29
N MET A 348 -16.84 -6.25 9.55
CA MET A 348 -16.25 -6.02 10.88
C MET A 348 -16.30 -4.54 11.27
N VAL A 349 -16.09 -3.62 10.33
CA VAL A 349 -16.18 -2.18 10.55
C VAL A 349 -17.55 -1.73 11.08
N PRO A 350 -18.68 -2.00 10.41
CA PRO A 350 -19.99 -1.63 10.93
C PRO A 350 -20.36 -2.38 12.21
N ILE A 351 -19.96 -3.65 12.38
CA ILE A 351 -20.17 -4.37 13.66
C ILE A 351 -19.43 -3.65 14.79
N HIS A 352 -18.16 -3.28 14.60
CA HIS A 352 -17.36 -2.57 15.60
C HIS A 352 -18.03 -1.23 15.98
N ASN A 353 -18.48 -0.47 14.99
CA ASN A 353 -19.17 0.81 15.22
C ASN A 353 -20.48 0.63 16.00
N ILE A 354 -21.30 -0.36 15.63
CA ILE A 354 -22.56 -0.65 16.33
C ILE A 354 -22.28 -1.06 17.77
N LEU A 355 -21.28 -1.90 18.01
CA LEU A 355 -20.87 -2.30 19.35
C LEU A 355 -20.38 -1.09 20.18
N ALA A 356 -19.64 -0.16 19.56
CA ALA A 356 -19.19 1.05 20.23
C ALA A 356 -20.37 1.95 20.63
N ILE A 357 -21.36 2.12 19.74
CA ILE A 357 -22.59 2.84 20.04
C ILE A 357 -23.38 2.14 21.16
N LEU A 358 -23.52 0.81 21.09
CA LEU A 358 -24.19 0.02 22.14
C LEU A 358 -23.48 0.17 23.49
N LEU A 359 -22.15 0.20 23.50
CA LEU A 359 -21.36 0.42 24.72
C LEU A 359 -21.66 1.79 25.32
N VAL A 360 -21.68 2.85 24.50
CA VAL A 360 -22.00 4.22 24.94
C VAL A 360 -23.43 4.31 25.47
N ILE A 361 -24.41 3.74 24.75
CA ILE A 361 -25.81 3.69 25.18
C ILE A 361 -25.94 2.95 26.52
N ASN A 362 -25.29 1.79 26.65
CA ASN A 362 -25.29 1.00 27.89
C ASN A 362 -24.66 1.78 29.06
N ALA A 363 -23.59 2.53 28.81
CA ALA A 363 -22.97 3.39 29.82
C ALA A 363 -23.90 4.54 30.25
N VAL A 364 -24.57 5.20 29.30
CA VAL A 364 -25.55 6.27 29.60
C VAL A 364 -26.70 5.73 30.44
N PHE A 365 -27.25 4.55 30.10
CA PHE A 365 -28.31 3.94 30.90
C PHE A 365 -27.85 3.57 32.30
N ALA A 366 -26.63 3.05 32.48
CA ALA A 366 -26.10 2.79 33.82
C ALA A 366 -25.95 4.06 34.65
N VAL A 367 -25.40 5.12 34.06
CA VAL A 367 -25.31 6.42 34.73
C VAL A 367 -26.69 6.89 35.16
N PHE A 368 -27.68 6.87 34.26
CA PHE A 368 -29.05 7.25 34.60
C PHE A 368 -29.65 6.39 35.70
N TYR A 369 -29.49 5.06 35.64
CA TYR A 369 -29.99 4.14 36.64
C TYR A 369 -29.38 4.42 38.02
N HIS A 370 -28.04 4.52 38.12
CA HIS A 370 -27.38 4.80 39.40
C HIS A 370 -27.75 6.17 39.99
N PHE A 371 -28.02 7.17 39.14
CA PHE A 371 -28.55 8.44 39.60
C PHE A 371 -30.01 8.33 40.09
N ALA A 372 -30.87 7.65 39.35
CA ALA A 372 -32.30 7.53 39.65
C ALA A 372 -32.58 6.60 40.84
N SER A 373 -31.82 5.51 41.01
CA SER A 373 -31.92 4.57 42.13
C SER A 373 -31.30 5.12 43.41
N GLY A 374 -30.48 6.17 43.33
CA GLY A 374 -29.72 6.70 44.46
C GLY A 374 -28.51 5.85 44.85
N GLU A 375 -28.22 4.78 44.11
CA GLU A 375 -27.06 3.90 44.30
C GLU A 375 -25.73 4.59 43.96
N ILE A 376 -25.76 5.76 43.32
CA ILE A 376 -24.55 6.58 43.10
C ILE A 376 -23.75 6.82 44.40
N LYS A 377 -24.43 6.78 45.56
CA LYS A 377 -23.79 6.86 46.89
C LYS A 377 -22.78 5.75 47.16
N GLN A 378 -22.94 4.57 46.55
CA GLN A 378 -21.99 3.46 46.67
C GLN A 378 -20.63 3.76 46.03
N TYR A 379 -20.58 4.71 45.08
CA TYR A 379 -19.35 5.15 44.41
C TYR A 379 -18.72 6.40 45.06
N LEU A 380 -19.42 7.01 46.02
CA LEU A 380 -18.85 8.08 46.84
C LEU A 380 -18.06 7.43 47.98
N PRO A 381 -16.74 7.70 48.11
CA PRO A 381 -15.96 7.12 49.19
C PRO A 381 -16.52 7.61 50.53
N GLU A 382 -17.10 6.70 51.32
CA GLU A 382 -17.45 7.00 52.70
C GLU A 382 -16.16 7.07 53.54
N PRO A 383 -15.84 8.19 54.20
CA PRO A 383 -14.60 8.33 54.98
C PRO A 383 -14.55 7.45 56.25
N HIS A 384 -15.52 6.57 56.47
CA HIS A 384 -15.55 5.68 57.63
C HIS A 384 -14.62 4.48 57.44
N GLY A 385 -13.40 4.64 57.94
CA GLY A 385 -12.39 3.60 58.05
C GLY A 385 -10.97 4.09 57.78
N PHE A 386 -10.80 5.19 57.06
CA PHE A 386 -9.48 5.73 56.72
C PHE A 386 -8.75 6.39 57.90
N PHE A 387 -9.50 6.86 58.91
CA PHE A 387 -8.97 7.58 60.08
C PHE A 387 -9.29 6.96 61.44
N ARG A 388 -9.81 5.72 61.51
CA ARG A 388 -10.15 5.09 62.80
C ARG A 388 -9.81 3.61 62.84
N ARG A 389 -8.53 3.30 62.69
CA ARG A 389 -7.85 2.15 63.31
C ARG A 389 -6.50 2.62 63.80
N GLY A 390 -6.49 3.12 65.02
CA GLY A 390 -5.33 3.74 65.64
C GLY A 390 -5.79 4.68 66.74
N ILE A 391 -6.36 4.10 67.80
CA ILE A 391 -6.00 4.23 69.23
C ILE A 391 -6.64 3.03 69.92
#